data_AF-A0A3R9FUF5-F1
#
_entry.id   AF-A0A3R9FUF5-F1
#
_cell.length_a   1.000
_cell.length_b   1.000
_cell.length_c   1.000
_cell.angle_alpha   90.00
_cell.angle_beta   90.00
_cell.angle_gamma   90.00
#
_symmetry.space_group_name_H-M   'P 1'
#
loop_
_entity.id
_entity.type
_entity.pdbx_description
1 polymer ?
#
loop_
_entity_poly.entity_id
_entity_poly.type
_entity_poly.pdbx_seq_one_letter_code
_entity_poly.pdbx_strand_id
1 'polypeptide(L)'
;MARNIGLDVPEPSEECDDVNCPFHGKLPVRGQVLSGKVVSDSMDRTVVIQRKYDKFINKYQRYEKRQSKIHAHNPPCIDAKEGDIVTIAECRPLSKTKAYVVVKAEAQV
;
A
#
# COMPACT_ATOMS: atom_id res chain seq x y z
N MET A 1 -10.82 -17.67 6.33
CA MET A 1 -9.56 -18.40 6.06
C MET A 1 -8.63 -17.52 5.24
N ALA A 2 -7.53 -17.07 5.84
CA ALA A 2 -6.53 -16.25 5.16
C ALA A 2 -5.70 -17.11 4.18
N ARG A 3 -5.51 -16.60 2.96
CA ARG A 3 -4.64 -17.21 1.95
C ARG A 3 -3.21 -16.74 2.21
N ASN A 4 -2.25 -17.65 2.10
CA ASN A 4 -0.85 -17.30 2.13
C ASN A 4 -0.48 -16.57 0.81
N ILE A 5 -0.11 -15.29 0.94
CA ILE A 5 0.22 -14.40 -0.19
C ILE A 5 1.68 -14.58 -0.65
N GLY A 6 2.49 -15.33 0.09
CA GLY A 6 3.93 -15.50 -0.16
C GLY A 6 4.78 -14.32 0.32
N LEU A 7 4.22 -13.47 1.18
CA LEU A 7 4.92 -12.37 1.85
C LEU A 7 4.98 -12.65 3.35
N ASP A 8 6.09 -12.31 4.01
CA ASP A 8 6.29 -12.46 5.45
C ASP A 8 5.62 -11.29 6.21
N VAL A 9 4.30 -11.22 6.12
CA VAL A 9 3.47 -10.18 6.74
C VAL A 9 2.46 -10.86 7.65
N PRO A 10 2.24 -10.34 8.89
CA PRO A 10 1.22 -10.89 9.78
C PRO A 10 -0.17 -10.82 9.13
N GLU A 11 -0.94 -11.87 9.34
CA GLU A 11 -2.33 -11.92 8.88
C GLU A 11 -3.18 -10.90 9.66
N PRO A 12 -4.09 -10.18 8.98
CA PRO A 12 -4.99 -9.24 9.65
C PRO A 12 -5.95 -9.99 10.58
N SER A 13 -6.29 -9.36 11.71
CA SER A 13 -7.21 -9.92 12.71
C SER A 13 -8.67 -9.92 12.28
N GLU A 14 -9.04 -9.05 11.32
CA GLU A 14 -10.42 -8.89 10.85
C GLU A 14 -10.66 -9.64 9.53
N GLU A 15 -11.82 -10.28 9.42
CA GLU A 15 -12.24 -10.98 8.21
C GLU A 15 -12.88 -9.99 7.21
N CYS A 16 -12.49 -10.07 5.92
CA CYS A 16 -13.04 -9.25 4.83
C CYS A 16 -13.81 -10.14 3.84
N ASP A 17 -14.98 -9.68 3.36
CA ASP A 17 -15.72 -10.32 2.25
C ASP A 17 -15.34 -9.75 0.87
N ASP A 18 -14.28 -8.93 0.80
CA ASP A 18 -13.93 -8.20 -0.40
C ASP A 18 -13.22 -9.07 -1.45
N VAL A 19 -13.71 -9.04 -2.69
CA VAL A 19 -13.16 -9.82 -3.82
C VAL A 19 -11.71 -9.42 -4.13
N ASN A 20 -11.38 -8.14 -3.94
CA ASN A 20 -10.06 -7.57 -4.20
C ASN A 20 -9.13 -7.62 -2.97
N CYS A 21 -9.57 -8.26 -1.88
CA CYS A 21 -8.75 -8.46 -0.68
C CYS A 21 -7.67 -9.53 -0.98
N PRO A 22 -6.37 -9.30 -0.68
CA PRO A 22 -5.32 -10.29 -0.89
C PRO A 22 -5.42 -11.52 0.02
N PHE A 23 -5.90 -11.33 1.25
CA PHE A 23 -5.97 -12.38 2.27
C PHE A 23 -7.20 -13.27 2.11
N HIS A 24 -8.40 -12.69 2.05
CA HIS A 24 -9.65 -13.46 1.98
C HIS A 24 -10.23 -13.57 0.57
N GLY A 25 -9.80 -12.70 -0.35
CA GLY A 25 -10.32 -12.61 -1.70
C GLY A 25 -9.56 -13.46 -2.72
N LYS A 26 -9.70 -13.06 -3.99
CA LYS A 26 -9.11 -13.76 -5.15
C LYS A 26 -7.88 -13.05 -5.71
N LEU A 27 -7.49 -11.90 -5.15
CA LEU A 27 -6.48 -11.05 -5.73
C LEU A 27 -5.07 -11.60 -5.48
N PRO A 28 -4.31 -11.99 -6.51
CA PRO A 28 -2.90 -12.32 -6.35
C PRO A 28 -2.07 -11.03 -6.23
N VAL A 29 -1.13 -11.06 -5.31
CA VAL A 29 -0.09 -10.04 -5.14
C VAL A 29 1.19 -10.53 -5.81
N ARG A 30 1.96 -9.62 -6.41
CA ARG A 30 3.20 -9.95 -7.12
C ARG A 30 4.15 -8.76 -7.09
N GLY A 31 5.38 -8.98 -7.57
CA GLY A 31 6.28 -7.88 -7.93
C GLY A 31 6.78 -7.09 -6.73
N GLN A 32 6.74 -5.75 -6.84
CA GLN A 32 7.39 -4.86 -5.89
C GLN A 32 6.56 -4.63 -4.63
N VAL A 33 7.24 -4.62 -3.48
CA VAL A 33 6.71 -4.21 -2.19
C VAL A 33 7.30 -2.84 -1.85
N LEU A 34 6.46 -1.86 -1.56
CA LEU A 34 6.85 -0.50 -1.23
C LEU A 34 6.28 -0.10 0.13
N SER A 35 7.02 0.68 0.89
CA SER A 35 6.53 1.32 2.10
C SER A 35 6.31 2.81 1.89
N GLY A 36 5.31 3.38 2.57
CA GLY A 36 5.02 4.80 2.51
C GLY A 36 4.01 5.23 3.57
N LYS A 37 3.82 6.55 3.68
CA LYS A 37 2.89 7.13 4.65
C LYS A 37 1.53 7.41 3.99
N VAL A 38 0.43 7.09 4.67
CA VAL A 38 -0.91 7.46 4.20
C VAL A 38 -1.12 8.96 4.37
N VAL A 39 -1.47 9.63 3.28
CA VAL A 39 -1.75 11.08 3.25
C VAL A 39 -3.24 11.39 3.25
N SER A 40 -4.04 10.54 2.60
CA SER A 40 -5.48 10.72 2.57
C SER A 40 -6.20 9.39 2.45
N ASP A 41 -7.26 9.25 3.23
CA ASP A 41 -8.18 8.11 3.24
C ASP A 41 -9.63 8.52 2.87
N SER A 42 -9.80 9.69 2.25
CA SER A 42 -11.14 10.21 1.93
C SER A 42 -11.89 9.42 0.83
N MET A 43 -11.25 8.45 0.18
CA MET A 43 -11.84 7.68 -0.92
C MET A 43 -12.28 6.31 -0.46
N ASP A 44 -13.43 5.85 -0.95
CA ASP A 44 -13.95 4.53 -0.60
C ASP A 44 -12.95 3.42 -0.99
N ARG A 45 -12.61 2.59 0.02
CA ARG A 45 -11.69 1.43 -0.05
C ARG A 45 -10.36 1.74 -0.72
N THR A 46 -9.85 2.98 -0.60
CA THR A 46 -8.66 3.45 -1.31
C THR A 46 -7.89 4.48 -0.52
N VAL A 47 -6.60 4.20 -0.32
CA VAL A 47 -5.68 5.13 0.33
C VAL A 47 -4.72 5.76 -0.67
N VAL A 48 -4.36 7.01 -0.41
CA VAL A 48 -3.26 7.69 -1.12
C VAL A 48 -2.02 7.66 -0.26
N ILE A 49 -0.97 7.06 -0.80
CA ILE A 49 0.29 6.85 -0.11
C ILE A 49 1.32 7.78 -0.70
N GLN A 50 2.06 8.45 0.17
CA GLN A 50 3.19 9.28 -0.20
C GLN A 50 4.49 8.55 0.11
N ARG A 51 5.31 8.39 -0.93
CA ARG A 51 6.68 7.94 -0.82
C ARG A 51 7.61 9.13 -0.96
N LYS A 52 8.43 9.38 0.06
CA LYS A 52 9.51 10.37 0.02
C LYS A 52 10.82 9.66 -0.33
N TYR A 53 11.58 10.20 -1.27
CA TYR A 53 12.89 9.69 -1.63
C TYR A 53 13.79 10.84 -2.09
N ASP A 54 15.09 10.68 -1.89
CA ASP A 54 16.08 11.67 -2.27
C ASP A 54 16.66 11.32 -3.64
N LYS A 55 16.56 12.25 -4.59
CA LYS A 55 17.13 12.09 -5.93
C LYS A 55 18.47 12.80 -6.00
N PHE A 56 19.51 12.07 -6.39
CA PHE A 56 20.83 12.64 -6.63
C PHE A 56 20.86 13.42 -7.95
N ILE A 57 21.39 14.64 -7.93
CA ILE A 57 21.60 15.48 -9.12
C ILE A 57 23.08 15.44 -9.50
N ASN A 58 23.40 14.68 -10.55
CA ASN A 58 24.78 14.43 -10.99
C ASN A 58 25.60 15.72 -11.20
N LYS A 59 24.99 16.76 -11.81
CA LYS A 59 25.70 18.03 -12.11
C LYS A 59 26.18 18.75 -10.85
N TYR A 60 25.38 18.74 -9.79
CA TYR A 60 25.66 19.50 -8.57
C TYR A 60 26.17 18.64 -7.41
N GLN A 61 26.21 17.31 -7.60
CA GLN A 61 26.56 16.34 -6.56
C GLN A 61 25.77 16.55 -5.25
N ARG A 62 24.48 16.93 -5.39
CA ARG A 62 23.56 17.22 -4.27
C ARG A 62 22.30 16.38 -4.39
N TYR A 63 21.65 16.15 -3.25
CA TYR A 63 20.36 15.46 -3.17
C TYR A 63 19.19 16.45 -3.14
N GLU A 64 18.15 16.14 -3.91
CA GLU A 64 16.86 16.84 -3.89
C GLU A 64 15.80 15.92 -3.28
N LYS A 65 15.05 16.43 -2.31
CA LYS A 65 13.91 15.70 -1.72
C LYS A 65 12.76 15.66 -2.71
N ARG A 66 12.34 14.46 -3.12
CA ARG A 66 11.18 14.24 -3.99
C ARG A 66 10.10 13.43 -3.29
N GLN A 67 8.88 13.61 -3.77
CA GLN A 67 7.71 12.88 -3.31
C GLN A 67 6.92 12.35 -4.50
N SER A 68 6.46 11.11 -4.40
CA SER A 68 5.52 10.49 -5.34
C SER A 68 4.30 10.01 -4.59
N LYS A 69 3.12 10.23 -5.15
CA LYS A 69 1.85 9.71 -4.62
C LYS A 69 1.44 8.46 -5.39
N ILE A 70 0.99 7.45 -4.67
CA ILE A 70 0.54 6.16 -5.22
C ILE A 70 -0.84 5.86 -4.65
N HIS A 71 -1.75 5.39 -5.50
CA HIS A 71 -3.07 4.95 -5.08
C HIS A 71 -3.05 3.45 -4.83
N ALA A 72 -3.46 3.04 -3.63
CA ALA A 72 -3.56 1.65 -3.26
C ALA A 72 -4.99 1.31 -2.81
N HIS A 73 -5.40 0.08 -3.10
CA HIS A 73 -6.64 -0.46 -2.56
C HIS A 73 -6.45 -0.78 -1.08
N ASN A 74 -7.35 -0.25 -0.25
CA ASN A 74 -7.41 -0.50 1.18
C ASN A 74 -8.48 -1.58 1.43
N PRO A 75 -8.09 -2.82 1.77
CA PRO A 75 -9.06 -3.83 2.14
C PRO A 75 -9.62 -3.52 3.55
N PRO A 76 -10.90 -3.85 3.81
CA PRO A 76 -11.55 -3.52 5.08
C PRO A 76 -10.95 -4.28 6.27
N CYS A 77 -10.20 -5.37 6.03
CA CYS A 77 -9.51 -6.09 7.10
C CYS A 77 -8.29 -5.37 7.68
N ILE A 78 -7.75 -4.36 6.99
CA ILE A 78 -6.57 -3.60 7.44
C ILE A 78 -6.95 -2.18 7.83
N ASP A 79 -7.95 -1.59 7.15
CA ASP A 79 -8.51 -0.27 7.42
C ASP A 79 -7.46 0.80 7.80
N ALA A 80 -6.48 0.99 6.90
CA ALA A 80 -5.38 1.92 7.15
C ALA A 80 -5.86 3.38 7.17
N LYS A 81 -5.47 4.15 8.19
CA LYS A 81 -5.92 5.54 8.40
C LYS A 81 -4.86 6.54 7.99
N GLU A 82 -5.28 7.80 7.89
CA GLU A 82 -4.37 8.92 7.64
C GLU A 82 -3.31 9.01 8.73
N GLY A 83 -2.03 9.06 8.31
CA GLY A 83 -0.91 9.12 9.25
C GLY A 83 -0.12 7.81 9.36
N ASP A 84 -0.72 6.67 9.05
CA ASP A 84 -0.10 5.35 9.22
C ASP A 84 1.04 5.10 8.22
N ILE A 85 1.99 4.26 8.63
CA ILE A 85 3.01 3.72 7.74
C ILE A 85 2.46 2.41 7.18
N VAL A 86 2.25 2.37 5.87
CA VAL A 86 1.70 1.20 5.20
C VAL A 86 2.73 0.55 4.30
N THR A 87 2.68 -0.77 4.25
CA THR A 87 3.37 -1.58 3.26
C THR A 87 2.37 -1.99 2.20
N ILE A 88 2.63 -1.57 0.96
CA ILE A 88 1.85 -1.92 -0.21
C ILE A 88 2.61 -2.91 -1.08
N ALA A 89 1.85 -3.71 -1.79
CA ALA A 89 2.39 -4.63 -2.77
C ALA A 89 1.68 -4.47 -4.11
N GLU A 90 2.43 -4.71 -5.18
CA GLU A 90 1.94 -4.59 -6.54
C GLU A 90 0.95 -5.72 -6.87
N CYS A 91 -0.06 -5.40 -7.67
CA CYS A 91 -1.10 -6.35 -8.08
C CYS A 91 -1.45 -6.15 -9.55
N ARG A 92 -2.43 -6.91 -10.06
CA ARG A 92 -3.03 -6.57 -11.35
C ARG A 92 -3.67 -5.17 -11.26
N PRO A 93 -3.69 -4.35 -12.32
CA PRO A 93 -4.43 -3.09 -12.29
C PRO A 93 -5.90 -3.32 -11.88
N LEU A 94 -6.31 -2.69 -10.79
CA LEU A 94 -7.68 -2.73 -10.27
C LEU A 94 -8.53 -1.60 -10.85
N SER A 95 -7.89 -0.47 -11.14
CA SER A 95 -8.51 0.68 -11.80
C SER A 95 -7.47 1.45 -12.64
N LYS A 96 -7.87 2.59 -13.21
CA LYS A 96 -6.98 3.46 -13.99
C LYS A 96 -5.72 3.87 -13.22
N THR A 97 -5.82 4.10 -11.91
CA THR A 97 -4.71 4.58 -11.08
C THR A 97 -4.30 3.59 -9.98
N LYS A 98 -5.14 2.61 -9.65
CA LYS A 98 -4.90 1.64 -8.58
C LYS A 98 -4.24 0.39 -9.17
N ALA A 99 -2.96 0.21 -8.87
CA ALA A 99 -2.19 -0.99 -9.22
C ALA A 99 -1.51 -1.65 -7.99
N TYR A 100 -1.83 -1.15 -6.79
CA TYR A 100 -1.25 -1.60 -5.53
C TYR A 100 -2.35 -1.93 -4.53
N VAL A 101 -2.04 -2.82 -3.58
CA VAL A 101 -2.91 -3.14 -2.43
C VAL A 101 -2.12 -3.03 -1.14
N VAL A 102 -2.78 -2.57 -0.08
CA VAL A 102 -2.23 -2.54 1.27
C VAL A 102 -2.17 -3.94 1.84
N VAL A 103 -0.99 -4.33 2.35
CA VAL A 103 -0.75 -5.66 2.95
C VAL A 103 -0.50 -5.53 4.45
N LYS A 104 0.13 -4.44 4.89
CA LYS A 104 0.41 -4.17 6.31
C LYS A 104 0.15 -2.70 6.61
N ALA A 105 -0.49 -2.42 7.74
CA ALA A 105 -0.52 -1.10 8.34
C ALA A 105 0.20 -1.14 9.68
N GLU A 106 1.09 -0.18 9.89
CA GLU A 106 1.76 0.08 11.16
C GLU A 106 1.30 1.46 11.64
N ALA A 107 0.65 1.49 12.80
CA ALA A 107 0.26 2.73 13.44
C ALA A 107 1.51 3.53 13.80
N GLN A 108 1.59 4.77 13.32
CA GLN A 108 2.68 5.66 13.69
C GLN A 108 2.29 6.38 15.00
N VAL A 109 3.01 6.08 16.08
CA VAL A 109 2.89 6.79 17.38
C VAL A 109 3.21 8.28 17.21
#